data_AF-A0A2M8BJE2-F1
#
_entry.id   AF-A0A2M8BJE2-F1
#
_cell.length_a   1.000
_cell.length_b   1.000
_cell.length_c   1.000
_cell.angle_alpha   90.00
_cell.angle_beta   90.00
_cell.angle_gamma   90.00
#
_symmetry.space_group_name_H-M   'P 1'
#
loop_
_entity.id
_entity.type
_entity.pdbx_description
1 polymer ?
#
loop_
_entity_poly.entity_id
_entity_poly.type
_entity_poly.pdbx_seq_one_letter_code
_entity_poly.pdbx_strand_id
1 'polypeptide(L)' 'MSALTLRLPDQKHARLKAMAEQRGISLARLLDELTTQALVEFDSETRFSLRASRGRGRTERGLELLRIAQGLPQ' A
#
# COMPACT_ATOMS: atom_id res chain seq x y z
N MET A 1 -17.73 8.89 -9.96
CA MET A 1 -17.32 7.48 -9.80
C MET A 1 -17.39 6.81 -11.15
N SER A 2 -16.39 6.01 -11.50
CA SER A 2 -16.41 5.14 -12.68
C SER A 2 -16.85 3.74 -12.24
N ALA A 3 -17.54 3.00 -13.11
CA ALA A 3 -17.97 1.64 -12.82
C ALA A 3 -16.91 0.62 -13.27
N LEU A 4 -16.64 -0.39 -12.44
CA LEU A 4 -15.79 -1.52 -12.75
C LEU A 4 -16.63 -2.80 -12.76
N THR A 5 -16.63 -3.52 -13.89
CA THR A 5 -17.23 -4.85 -13.99
C THR A 5 -16.14 -5.90 -13.93
N LEU A 6 -16.15 -6.73 -12.89
CA LEU A 6 -15.15 -7.76 -12.65
C LEU A 6 -15.77 -9.16 -12.79
N ARG A 7 -15.14 -10.02 -13.59
CA ARG A 7 -15.50 -11.45 -13.67
C ARG A 7 -14.62 -12.24 -12.70
N LEU A 8 -15.25 -12.98 -11.80
CA LEU A 8 -14.58 -13.80 -10.79
C LEU A 8 -15.11 -15.24 -10.86
N PRO A 9 -14.27 -16.26 -10.60
CA PRO A 9 -14.75 -17.58 -10.28
C PRO A 9 -15.69 -17.54 -9.06
N ASP A 10 -16.76 -18.32 -9.08
CA ASP A 10 -17.81 -18.31 -8.04
C ASP A 10 -17.25 -18.46 -6.62
N GLN A 11 -16.25 -19.34 -6.46
CA GLN A 11 -15.59 -19.56 -5.17
C GLN A 11 -14.93 -18.28 -4.62
N LYS A 12 -14.29 -17.47 -5.48
CA LYS A 12 -13.67 -16.20 -5.06
C LYS A 12 -14.74 -15.19 -4.69
N HIS A 13 -15.79 -15.08 -5.51
CA HIS A 13 -16.91 -14.19 -5.23
C HIS A 13 -17.58 -14.52 -3.88
N ALA A 14 -17.84 -15.80 -3.60
CA ALA A 14 -18.42 -16.25 -2.34
C ALA A 14 -17.55 -15.89 -1.11
N ARG A 15 -16.23 -16.06 -1.22
CA ARG A 15 -15.29 -15.69 -0.15
C ARG A 15 -15.25 -14.18 0.11
N LEU A 16 -15.29 -13.36 -0.95
CA LEU A 16 -15.35 -11.91 -0.79
C LEU A 16 -16.68 -11.46 -0.16
N LYS A 17 -17.79 -12.11 -0.53
CA LYS A 17 -19.10 -11.84 0.08
C LYS A 17 -19.09 -12.16 1.58
N ALA A 18 -18.61 -13.35 1.98
CA ALA A 18 -18.48 -13.72 3.39
C ALA A 18 -17.57 -12.76 4.17
N MET A 19 -16.48 -12.29 3.56
CA MET A 19 -15.59 -11.30 4.17
C MET A 19 -16.30 -9.95 4.40
N ALA A 20 -17.11 -9.50 3.44
CA ALA A 20 -17.89 -8.26 3.56
C ALA A 20 -18.95 -8.38 4.67
N GLU A 21 -19.66 -9.51 4.72
CA GLU A 21 -20.65 -9.83 5.76
C GLU A 21 -20.03 -9.84 7.16
N GLN A 22 -18.88 -10.49 7.34
CA GLN A 22 -18.16 -10.51 8.62
C GLN A 22 -17.76 -9.10 9.09
N ARG A 23 -17.50 -8.19 8.15
CA ARG A 23 -17.16 -6.78 8.43
C ARG A 23 -18.37 -5.86 8.51
N GLY A 24 -19.58 -6.36 8.25
CA GLY A 24 -20.81 -5.55 8.24
C GLY A 24 -20.87 -4.49 7.13
N ILE A 25 -20.16 -4.70 6.01
CA ILE A 25 -20.10 -3.76 4.89
C ILE A 25 -20.57 -4.41 3.58
N SER A 26 -20.89 -3.59 2.57
CA SER A 26 -21.22 -4.10 1.24
C SER A 26 -19.97 -4.61 0.52
N LEU A 27 -20.16 -5.54 -0.42
CA LEU A 27 -19.07 -6.03 -1.27
C LEU A 27 -18.40 -4.90 -2.08
N ALA A 28 -19.20 -3.92 -2.55
CA ALA A 28 -18.67 -2.75 -3.24
C ALA A 28 -17.75 -1.92 -2.34
N ARG A 29 -18.14 -1.71 -1.08
CA ARG A 29 -17.31 -0.98 -0.11
C ARG A 29 -16.05 -1.77 0.26
N LEU A 30 -16.16 -3.09 0.44
CA LEU A 30 -15.00 -3.94 0.67
C LEU A 30 -13.98 -3.80 -0.47
N LEU A 31 -14.43 -3.85 -1.73
CA LEU A 31 -13.55 -3.71 -2.89
C LEU A 31 -12.93 -2.32 -2.99
N ASP A 32 -13.66 -1.26 -2.63
CA ASP A 32 -13.15 0.11 -2.60
C ASP A 32 -12.02 0.27 -1.57
N GLU A 33 -12.22 -0.26 -0.36
CA GLU A 33 -11.22 -0.26 0.72
C GLU A 33 -9.97 -1.07 0.32
N LEU A 34 -10.16 -2.28 -0.23
CA LEU A 34 -9.05 -3.11 -0.71
C LEU A 34 -8.28 -2.44 -1.86
N THR A 35 -8.97 -1.75 -2.76
CA THR A 35 -8.34 -1.02 -3.87
C THR A 35 -7.52 0.14 -3.35
N THR A 36 -8.03 0.88 -2.36
CA THR A 36 -7.31 1.96 -1.71
C THR A 36 -6.03 1.45 -1.04
N GLN A 37 -6.10 0.34 -0.30
CA GLN A 37 -4.94 -0.27 0.32
C GLN A 37 -3.89 -0.71 -0.72
N ALA A 38 -4.31 -1.38 -1.78
CA ALA A 38 -3.42 -1.82 -2.86
C ALA A 38 -2.67 -0.65 -3.53
N LEU A 39 -3.36 0.48 -3.76
CA LEU A 39 -2.72 1.68 -4.31
C LEU A 39 -1.72 2.31 -3.35
N VAL A 40 -2.06 2.40 -2.05
CA VAL A 40 -1.15 2.93 -1.03
C VAL A 40 0.11 2.07 -0.90
N GLU A 41 -0.03 0.74 -0.94
CA GLU A 41 1.09 -0.20 -0.91
C GLU A 41 1.99 -0.03 -2.14
N PHE A 42 1.40 -0.01 -3.34
CA PHE A 42 2.12 0.18 -4.59
C PHE A 42 2.89 1.50 -4.64
N ASP A 43 2.25 2.60 -4.23
CA ASP A 43 2.88 3.92 -4.19
C ASP A 43 4.01 3.96 -3.16
N SER A 44 3.83 3.31 -2.02
CA SER A 44 4.85 3.24 -0.95
C SER A 44 6.08 2.48 -1.41
N GLU A 45 5.89 1.33 -2.05
CA GLU A 45 6.97 0.52 -2.65
C GLU A 45 7.70 1.30 -3.74
N THR A 46 6.95 1.93 -4.64
CA THR A 46 7.52 2.74 -5.73
C THR A 46 8.37 3.88 -5.18
N ARG A 47 7.86 4.63 -4.19
CA ARG A 47 8.59 5.71 -3.54
C ARG A 47 9.83 5.20 -2.82
N PHE A 48 9.74 4.06 -2.14
CA PHE A 48 10.88 3.45 -1.47
C PHE A 48 11.98 3.07 -2.49
N SER A 49 11.62 2.36 -3.55
CA SER A 49 12.55 1.93 -4.60
C SER A 49 13.26 3.11 -5.27
N LEU A 50 12.53 4.20 -5.56
CA LEU A 50 13.11 5.43 -6.10
C LEU A 50 14.09 6.09 -5.11
N ARG A 51 13.74 6.17 -3.83
CA ARG A 51 14.64 6.72 -2.79
C ARG A 51 15.90 5.86 -2.64
N ALA A 52 15.75 4.54 -2.55
CA ALA A 52 16.87 3.61 -2.45
C ALA A 52 17.80 3.74 -3.66
N SER A 53 17.24 3.84 -4.87
CA SER A 53 17.98 4.07 -6.11
C SER A 53 18.83 5.33 -6.09
N ARG A 54 18.27 6.45 -5.60
CA ARG A 54 18.99 7.73 -5.45
C ARG A 54 20.04 7.70 -4.33
N GLY A 55 19.82 6.88 -3.30
CA GLY A 55 20.74 6.71 -2.17
C GLY A 55 21.88 5.73 -2.43
N ARG A 56 21.88 5.00 -3.56
CA ARG A 56 22.97 4.05 -3.88
C ARG A 56 24.32 4.77 -3.88
N GLY A 57 25.28 4.21 -3.16
CA GLY A 57 26.63 4.77 -2.99
C GLY A 57 26.71 5.98 -2.06
N ARG A 58 25.65 6.33 -1.31
CA ARG A 58 25.61 7.50 -0.40
C ARG A 58 25.37 7.12 1.06
N THR A 59 25.93 6.00 1.50
CA THR A 59 25.68 5.42 2.83
C THR A 59 26.05 6.38 3.97
N GLU A 60 27.21 7.02 3.91
CA GLU A 60 27.68 7.97 4.94
C GLU A 60 26.72 9.14 5.11
N ARG A 61 26.28 9.75 4.01
CA ARG A 61 25.27 10.80 4.02
C ARG A 61 23.94 10.31 4.58
N GLY A 62 23.56 9.06 4.29
CA GLY A 62 22.36 8.44 4.86
C GLY A 62 22.44 8.31 6.39
N LEU A 63 23.59 7.87 6.91
CA LEU A 63 23.84 7.75 8.35
C LEU A 63 23.85 9.11 9.04
N GLU A 64 24.46 10.13 8.43
CA GLU A 64 24.44 11.50 8.93
C GLU A 64 22.99 12.03 9.07
N LEU A 65 22.18 11.85 8.02
CA LEU A 65 20.76 12.25 8.03
C LEU A 65 19.95 11.51 9.10
N LEU A 66 20.22 10.22 9.31
CA LEU A 66 19.57 9.45 10.38
C LEU A 66 19.93 10.00 11.76
N ARG A 67 21.20 10.33 11.98
CA ARG A 67 21.68 10.95 13.21
C ARG A 67 20.98 12.28 13.49
N ILE A 68 20.86 13.13 12.47
CA ILE A 68 20.14 14.41 12.55
C ILE A 68 18.66 14.18 12.89
N ALA A 69 18.01 13.21 12.24
CA ALA A 69 16.60 12.88 12.51
C ALA A 69 16.35 12.34 13.93
N GLN A 70 17.36 11.71 14.53
CA GLN A 70 17.35 11.27 15.93
C GLN A 70 17.67 12.40 16.92
N GLY A 71 17.92 13.62 16.44
CA GLY A 71 18.26 14.78 17.27
C GLY A 71 19.72 14.80 17.76
N LEU A 72 20.61 14.02 17.13
CA LEU A 72 22.02 13.95 17.51
C LEU A 72 22.85 15.00 16.74
N PRO A 73 23.76 15.75 17.39
CA PRO A 73 24.47 16.90 16.82
C PRO A 73 25.58 16.49 15.83
N GLN A 74 25.70 17.15 14.66
CA GLN A 74 26.66 16.90 13.53
C GLN A 74 27.98 16.20 13.90
#